data_AF-A0A1N7F4R0-F1
#
_entry.id   AF-A0A1N7F4R0-F1
#
_cell.length_a   1.000
_cell.length_b   1.000
_cell.length_c   1.000
_cell.angle_alpha   90.00
_cell.angle_beta   90.00
_cell.angle_gamma   90.00
#
_symmetry.space_group_name_H-M   'P 1'
#
loop_
_entity.id
_entity.type
_entity.pdbx_description
1 polymer ?
#
loop_
_entity_poly.entity_id
_entity_poly.type
_entity_poly.pdbx_seq_one_letter_code
_entity_poly.pdbx_strand_id
1 'polypeptide(L)' 'MKLEDLNKRAQKVGLHVAAGKHKDTFSVRKVKNGKLVAKKISADEVLDIIDDRK' A
#
# COMPACT_ATOMS: atom_id res chain seq x y z
N MET A 1 12.43 -1.84 4.41
CA MET A 1 11.92 -0.73 3.56
C MET A 1 11.00 0.13 4.42
N LYS A 2 11.05 1.47 4.34
CA LYS A 2 10.21 2.35 5.18
C LYS A 2 8.81 2.51 4.56
N LEU A 3 7.80 2.75 5.41
CA LEU A 3 6.42 3.03 4.99
C LEU A 3 6.35 4.18 3.97
N GLU A 4 7.18 5.21 4.16
CA GLU A 4 7.22 6.39 3.29
C GLU A 4 7.61 6.04 1.84
N ASP A 5 8.58 5.15 1.65
CA ASP A 5 9.01 4.68 0.34
C ASP A 5 7.91 3.87 -0.36
N LEU A 6 7.23 2.98 0.38
CA LEU A 6 6.09 2.20 -0.11
C LEU A 6 4.94 3.12 -0.53
N ASN A 7 4.60 4.10 0.31
CA ASN A 7 3.52 5.04 0.02
C ASN A 7 3.86 5.95 -1.18
N LYS A 8 5.12 6.41 -1.31
CA LYS A 8 5.56 7.17 -2.50
C LYS A 8 5.42 6.36 -3.78
N ARG A 9 5.80 5.07 -3.77
CA ARG A 9 5.62 4.18 -4.94
C ARG A 9 4.15 3.95 -5.25
N ALA A 10 3.35 3.66 -4.23
CA ALA A 10 1.91 3.43 -4.37
C ALA A 10 1.17 4.64 -4.94
N GLN A 11 1.53 5.86 -4.54
CA GLN A 11 0.90 7.07 -5.03
C GLN A 11 1.08 7.28 -6.53
N LYS A 12 2.20 6.81 -7.11
CA LYS A 12 2.43 6.86 -8.56
C LYS A 12 1.40 6.06 -9.35
N VAL A 13 0.84 5.00 -8.76
CA VAL A 13 -0.19 4.14 -9.35
C VAL A 13 -1.58 4.40 -8.76
N GLY A 14 -1.78 5.55 -8.08
CA GLY A 14 -3.08 5.96 -7.53
C GLY A 14 -3.50 5.23 -6.25
N LEU A 15 -2.54 4.69 -5.49
CA LEU A 15 -2.75 3.97 -4.24
C LEU A 15 -2.12 4.72 -3.05
N HIS A 16 -2.67 4.47 -1.86
CA HIS A 16 -2.21 5.00 -0.60
C HIS A 16 -1.91 3.86 0.36
N VAL A 17 -0.70 3.83 0.91
CA VAL A 17 -0.25 2.80 1.86
C VAL A 17 -0.20 3.41 3.25
N ALA A 18 -0.86 2.76 4.20
CA ALA A 18 -0.87 3.12 5.61
C ALA A 18 -0.34 1.96 6.46
N ALA A 19 0.24 2.28 7.61
CA ALA A 19 0.61 1.27 8.60
C ALA A 19 -0.65 0.54 9.10
N GLY A 20 -0.56 -0.79 9.19
CA GLY A 20 -1.57 -1.64 9.78
C GLY A 20 -1.51 -1.62 11.31
N LYS A 21 -2.54 -2.20 11.94
CA LYS A 21 -2.63 -2.32 13.40
C LYS A 21 -1.62 -3.34 13.98
N HIS A 22 -1.13 -4.26 13.16
CA HIS A 22 -0.16 -5.28 13.56
C HIS A 22 1.24 -4.90 13.07
N LYS A 23 2.27 -5.33 13.81
CA LYS A 23 3.67 -5.15 13.43
C LYS A 23 3.89 -5.65 12.01
N ASP A 24 4.59 -4.85 11.21
CA ASP A 24 4.99 -5.18 9.83
C ASP A 24 3.82 -5.44 8.86
N THR A 25 2.60 -5.03 9.23
CA THR A 25 1.45 -5.06 8.32
C THR A 25 1.12 -3.68 7.79
N PHE A 26 0.51 -3.66 6.60
CA PHE A 26 0.13 -2.47 5.87
C PHE A 26 -1.31 -2.59 5.38
N SER A 27 -1.87 -1.44 5.03
CA SER A 27 -3.18 -1.32 4.40
C SER A 27 -3.05 -0.46 3.15
N VAL A 28 -3.67 -0.91 2.06
CA VAL A 28 -3.64 -0.23 0.76
C VAL A 28 -5.04 0.26 0.44
N ARG A 29 -5.16 1.53 0.06
CA ARG A 29 -6.40 2.18 -0.34
C ARG A 29 -6.23 2.88 -1.67
N LYS A 30 -7.31 3.07 -2.41
CA LYS A 30 -7.29 3.94 -3.59
C LYS A 30 -7.23 5.40 -3.14
N VAL A 31 -6.36 6.21 -3.76
CA VAL A 31 -6.27 7.65 -3.47
C VAL A 31 -7.57 8.37 -3.85
N LYS A 32 -8.16 8.03 -5.01
CA LYS A 32 -9.33 8.73 -5.57
C LYS A 32 -10.58 8.69 -4.69
N ASN A 33 -10.85 7.58 -4.01
CA ASN A 33 -12.10 7.36 -3.28
C ASN A 33 -11.93 6.73 -1.90
N GLY A 34 -10.68 6.54 -1.45
CA GLY A 34 -10.39 5.91 -0.16
C GLY A 34 -10.80 4.43 -0.06
N LYS A 35 -11.23 3.80 -1.16
CA LYS A 35 -11.69 2.41 -1.17
C LYS A 35 -10.56 1.49 -0.73
N LEU A 36 -10.85 0.62 0.23
CA LEU A 36 -9.92 -0.39 0.69
C LEU A 36 -9.62 -1.38 -0.45
N VAL A 37 -8.34 -1.54 -0.76
CA VAL A 37 -7.85 -2.53 -1.73
C VAL A 37 -7.38 -3.77 -0.97
N ALA A 38 -6.57 -3.57 0.07
CA ALA A 38 -6.05 -4.64 0.91
C ALA A 38 -5.79 -4.14 2.33
N LYS A 39 -5.85 -5.04 3.32
CA LYS A 39 -5.49 -4.78 4.72
C LYS A 39 -4.76 -5.99 5.29
N LYS A 40 -3.91 -5.76 6.30
CA LYS A 40 -3.11 -6.82 6.96
C LYS A 40 -2.18 -7.55 5.99
N ILE A 41 -1.57 -6.82 5.07
CA ILE A 41 -0.62 -7.38 4.11
C ILE A 41 0.81 -6.91 4.42
N SER A 42 1.80 -7.70 4.04
CA SER A 42 3.22 -7.40 4.24
C SER A 42 3.75 -6.36 3.25
N ALA A 43 4.97 -5.87 3.45
CA ALA A 43 5.61 -4.93 2.53
C ALA A 43 5.78 -5.52 1.11
N ASP A 44 6.13 -6.80 0.99
CA ASP A 44 6.24 -7.51 -0.30
C ASP A 44 4.90 -7.56 -1.04
N GLU A 45 3.82 -7.94 -0.36
CA GLU A 45 2.47 -7.96 -0.92
C GLU A 45 2.02 -6.56 -1.40
N VAL A 46 2.41 -5.50 -0.68
CA VAL A 46 2.15 -4.12 -1.13
C VAL A 46 2.90 -3.83 -2.42
N LEU A 47 4.15 -4.29 -2.55
CA LEU A 47 4.95 -4.09 -3.76
C LEU A 47 4.36 -4.84 -4.95
N ASP A 48 3.90 -6.08 -4.74
CA ASP A 48 3.23 -6.88 -5.76
C ASP A 48 1.97 -6.16 -6.29
N ILE A 49 1.13 -5.64 -5.40
CA ILE A 49 -0.07 -4.85 -5.77
C ILE A 49 0.29 -3.54 -6.52
N ILE A 50 1.45 -2.96 -6.25
CA ILE A 50 1.93 -1.76 -6.95
C ILE A 50 2.44 -2.14 -8.34
N ASP A 51 3.15 -3.26 -8.47
CA ASP A 51 3.74 -3.74 -9.73
C ASP A 51 2.66 -4.24 -10.70
N ASP A 52 1.64 -4.96 -10.23
CA ASP A 52 0.46 -5.37 -11.01
C ASP A 52 -0.28 -4.20 -11.67
N ARG A 53 -0.17 -3.00 -11.09
CA ARG A 53 -0.82 -1.77 -11.60
C ARG A 53 0.08 -0.88 -12.46
N LYS A 54 1.32 -1.28 -12.70
CA LYS A 54 2.28 -0.55 -13.51
C LYS A 54 2.06 -0.81 -15.00
#